data_AF-A0A371CP19-F1
#
_entry.id   AF-A0A371CP19-F1
#
_cell.length_a   1.000
_cell.length_b   1.000
_cell.length_c   1.000
_cell.angle_alpha   90.00
_cell.angle_beta   90.00
_cell.angle_gamma   90.00
#
_symmetry.space_group_name_H-M   'P 1'
#
loop_
_entity.id
_entity.type
_entity.pdbx_description
1 polymer ?
#
loop_
_entity_poly.entity_id
_entity_poly.type
_entity_poly.pdbx_seq_one_letter_code
_entity_poly.pdbx_strand_id
1 'polypeptide(L)'
;MGWGMCVLGALLRMHCYRILGPQYTFERSVIREHQLVTSGPYAVVRHPAYTGFEVFHVGLLVVQFGQGSWAWECGVLDSWAGRVVVAGWVLYVYKLVVAVFRRCAAEDEMLRTEFGEKWVRWSQKTTGRLIPGVY
;
A
#
# COMPACT_ATOMS: atom_id res chain seq x y z
N MET A 1 -3.73 -8.72 18.13
CA MET A 1 -3.83 -7.34 17.60
C MET A 1 -3.42 -7.24 16.13
N GLY A 2 -2.24 -7.73 15.70
CA GLY A 2 -1.77 -7.56 14.31
C GLY A 2 -2.67 -8.16 13.22
N TRP A 3 -3.36 -9.27 13.47
CA TRP A 3 -4.30 -9.87 12.51
C TRP A 3 -5.44 -8.92 12.12
N GLY A 4 -5.89 -8.07 13.05
CA GLY A 4 -6.94 -7.08 12.77
C GLY A 4 -6.48 -6.04 11.77
N MET A 5 -5.22 -5.61 11.85
CA MET A 5 -4.60 -4.70 10.87
C MET A 5 -4.47 -5.37 9.50
N CYS A 6 -4.12 -6.66 9.45
CA CYS A 6 -4.11 -7.43 8.20
C CYS A 6 -5.50 -7.45 7.55
N VAL A 7 -6.54 -7.78 8.33
CA VAL A 7 -7.92 -7.82 7.82
C VAL A 7 -8.36 -6.43 7.34
N LEU A 8 -8.12 -5.37 8.12
CA LEU A 8 -8.47 -4.00 7.75
C LEU A 8 -7.76 -3.55 6.47
N GLY A 9 -6.44 -3.78 6.37
CA GLY A 9 -5.66 -3.45 5.18
C GLY A 9 -6.14 -4.19 3.94
N ALA A 10 -6.46 -5.48 4.08
CA ALA A 10 -7.01 -6.29 2.99
C ALA A 10 -8.41 -5.83 2.57
N LEU A 11 -9.29 -5.51 3.52
CA LEU A 11 -10.63 -4.99 3.24
C LEU A 11 -10.59 -3.63 2.56
N LEU A 12 -9.71 -2.72 3.00
CA LEU A 12 -9.51 -1.42 2.36
C LEU A 12 -9.04 -1.60 0.90
N ARG A 13 -8.07 -2.48 0.68
CA ARG A 13 -7.57 -2.78 -0.67
C ARG A 13 -8.65 -3.41 -1.55
N MET A 14 -9.42 -4.36 -1.01
CA MET A 14 -10.55 -4.96 -1.73
C MET A 14 -11.63 -3.93 -2.05
N HIS A 15 -11.92 -3.01 -1.14
CA HIS A 15 -12.86 -1.91 -1.37
C HIS A 15 -12.38 -0.98 -2.51
N CYS A 16 -11.09 -0.66 -2.54
CA CYS A 16 -10.50 0.12 -3.64
C CYS A 16 -10.64 -0.59 -4.98
N TYR A 17 -10.38 -1.90 -5.03
CA TYR A 17 -10.56 -2.69 -6.25
C TYR A 17 -12.02 -2.76 -6.71
N ARG A 18 -12.97 -2.83 -5.78
CA ARG A 18 -14.40 -2.79 -6.12
C ARG A 18 -14.83 -1.42 -6.66
N ILE A 19 -14.23 -0.33 -6.18
CA ILE A 19 -14.49 1.03 -6.67
C ILE A 19 -13.89 1.24 -8.07
N LEU A 20 -12.68 0.74 -8.35
CA LEU A 20 -12.12 0.82 -9.70
C LEU A 20 -12.87 -0.09 -10.68
N GLY A 21 -13.36 -1.24 -10.21
CA GLY A 21 -14.22 -2.12 -11.00
C GLY A 21 -13.58 -2.49 -12.36
N PRO A 22 -14.30 -2.35 -13.49
CA PRO A 22 -13.77 -2.67 -14.83
C PRO A 22 -12.58 -1.82 -15.28
N GLN A 23 -12.32 -0.69 -14.62
CA GLN A 23 -11.18 0.18 -14.94
C GLN A 23 -9.88 -0.33 -14.34
N TYR A 24 -9.91 -1.30 -13.41
CA TYR A 24 -8.70 -1.88 -12.83
C TYR A 24 -7.98 -2.80 -13.83
N THR A 25 -6.92 -2.29 -14.46
CA THR A 25 -5.99 -3.10 -15.27
C THR A 25 -4.74 -3.46 -14.47
N PHE A 26 -4.41 -4.76 -14.44
CA PHE A 26 -3.20 -5.28 -13.77
C PHE A 26 -1.94 -4.99 -14.60
N GLU A 27 -2.09 -4.88 -15.92
CA GLU A 27 -1.09 -4.34 -16.84
C GLU A 27 -1.24 -2.82 -16.94
N ARG A 28 -0.13 -2.09 -17.12
CA ARG A 28 -0.10 -0.62 -17.31
C ARG A 28 -0.71 -0.20 -18.65
N SER A 29 -1.86 -0.73 -19.01
CA SER A 29 -2.63 -0.33 -20.18
C SER A 29 -3.81 0.49 -19.68
N VAL A 30 -3.74 1.78 -19.96
CA VAL A 30 -4.90 2.67 -19.89
C VAL A 30 -5.88 2.15 -20.93
N ILE A 31 -6.96 1.52 -20.49
CA ILE A 31 -8.09 1.19 -21.38
C ILE A 31 -8.55 2.51 -21.98
N ARG A 32 -8.86 2.52 -23.28
CA ARG A 32 -9.14 3.72 -24.12
C ARG A 32 -10.22 4.71 -23.61
N GLU A 33 -10.85 4.45 -22.46
CA GLU A 33 -11.89 5.26 -21.82
C GLU A 33 -11.76 5.33 -20.28
N HIS A 34 -10.54 5.13 -19.74
CA HIS A 34 -10.31 5.18 -18.29
C HIS A 34 -10.76 6.54 -17.73
N GLN A 35 -11.59 6.54 -16.69
CA GLN A 35 -12.03 7.78 -16.02
C GLN A 35 -11.21 7.97 -14.75
N LEU A 36 -10.91 9.22 -14.41
CA LEU A 36 -10.26 9.50 -13.14
C LEU A 36 -11.25 9.30 -11.99
N VAL A 37 -11.08 8.20 -11.24
CA VAL A 37 -11.91 7.92 -10.06
C VAL A 37 -11.49 8.84 -8.92
N THR A 38 -12.42 9.66 -8.45
CA THR A 38 -12.17 10.66 -7.40
C THR A 38 -13.10 10.51 -6.19
N SER A 39 -13.91 9.45 -6.16
CA SER A 39 -14.91 9.19 -5.11
C SER A 39 -14.43 8.14 -4.11
N GLY A 40 -15.06 8.11 -2.93
CA GLY A 40 -14.75 7.15 -1.88
C GLY A 40 -13.34 7.38 -1.29
N PRO A 41 -12.53 6.33 -1.08
CA PRO A 41 -11.18 6.45 -0.54
C PRO A 41 -10.24 7.34 -1.40
N TYR A 42 -10.50 7.42 -2.71
CA TYR A 42 -9.74 8.26 -3.66
C TYR A 42 -10.02 9.76 -3.50
N ALA A 43 -11.06 10.14 -2.73
CA ALA A 43 -11.29 11.53 -2.33
C ALA A 43 -10.40 11.97 -1.15
N VAL A 44 -9.87 11.00 -0.38
CA VAL A 44 -9.12 11.26 0.85
C VAL A 44 -7.61 11.16 0.62
N VAL A 45 -7.18 10.12 -0.08
CA VAL A 45 -5.78 9.91 -0.49
C VAL A 45 -5.74 9.49 -1.96
N ARG A 46 -4.65 9.81 -2.65
CA ARG A 46 -4.49 9.49 -4.07
C ARG A 46 -4.32 7.99 -4.31
N HIS A 47 -3.71 7.29 -3.35
CA HIS A 47 -3.29 5.89 -3.46
C HIS A 47 -3.85 5.02 -2.31
N PRO A 48 -5.18 4.94 -2.11
CA PRO A 48 -5.79 4.24 -0.97
C PRO A 48 -5.54 2.73 -0.99
N ALA A 49 -5.43 2.12 -2.18
CA ALA A 49 -5.12 0.70 -2.32
C ALA A 49 -3.71 0.36 -1.79
N TYR A 50 -2.74 1.23 -2.04
CA TYR A 50 -1.39 1.11 -1.50
C TYR A 50 -1.35 1.43 0.00
N THR A 51 -2.18 2.36 0.47
CA THR A 51 -2.38 2.60 1.91
C THR A 51 -2.83 1.32 2.64
N GLY A 52 -3.82 0.62 2.10
CA GLY A 52 -4.26 -0.68 2.64
C GLY A 52 -3.18 -1.75 2.61
N PHE A 53 -2.31 -1.73 1.59
CA PHE A 53 -1.16 -2.63 1.52
C PHE A 53 -0.11 -2.37 2.61
N GLU A 54 0.18 -1.10 2.90
CA GLU A 54 1.09 -0.72 3.98
C GLU A 54 0.54 -1.12 5.35
N VAL A 55 -0.76 -0.85 5.60
CA VAL A 55 -1.44 -1.28 6.84
C VAL A 55 -1.38 -2.80 7.01
N PHE A 56 -1.55 -3.56 5.92
CA PHE A 56 -1.41 -5.00 5.93
C PHE A 56 0.02 -5.45 6.30
N HIS A 57 1.05 -4.83 5.72
CA HIS A 57 2.45 -5.18 6.02
C HIS A 57 2.82 -4.88 7.47
N VAL A 58 2.37 -3.75 8.01
CA VAL A 58 2.55 -3.43 9.43
C VAL A 58 1.85 -4.48 10.30
N GLY A 59 0.61 -4.85 9.96
CA GLY A 59 -0.11 -5.92 10.63
C GLY A 59 0.64 -7.26 10.61
N LEU A 60 1.23 -7.61 9.46
CA LEU A 60 2.01 -8.84 9.28
C LEU A 60 3.25 -8.84 10.17
N LEU A 61 3.99 -7.73 10.22
CA LEU A 61 5.16 -7.59 11.11
C LEU A 61 4.76 -7.74 12.59
N VAL A 62 3.63 -7.15 13.00
CA VAL A 62 3.10 -7.30 14.37
C VAL A 62 2.70 -8.74 14.67
N VAL A 63 2.15 -9.48 13.70
CA VAL A 63 1.85 -10.91 13.86
C VAL A 63 3.13 -11.74 13.96
N GLN A 64 4.15 -11.42 13.17
CA GLN A 64 5.40 -12.17 13.11
C GLN A 64 6.32 -11.92 14.31
N PHE A 65 6.34 -10.71 14.86
CA PHE A 65 7.26 -10.30 15.93
C PHE A 65 6.57 -9.91 17.24
N GLY A 66 5.24 -9.98 17.32
CA GLY A 66 4.51 -9.72 18.56
C GLY A 66 4.77 -10.77 19.62
N GLN A 67 4.57 -10.41 20.90
CA GLN A 67 4.68 -11.35 22.01
C GLN A 67 3.75 -12.57 21.78
N GLY A 68 4.29 -13.79 21.92
CA GLY A 68 3.59 -15.04 21.61
C GLY A 68 3.62 -15.45 20.13
N SER A 69 4.30 -14.69 19.26
CA SER A 69 4.54 -15.12 17.89
C SER A 69 5.57 -16.24 17.84
N TRP A 70 5.55 -17.02 16.75
CA TRP A 70 6.54 -18.07 16.53
C TRP A 70 7.97 -17.55 16.68
N ALA A 71 8.30 -16.39 16.10
CA ALA A 71 9.65 -15.81 16.17
C ALA A 71 10.09 -15.44 17.59
N TRP A 72 9.13 -15.17 18.49
CA TRP A 72 9.41 -14.88 19.90
C TRP A 72 9.54 -16.17 20.73
N GLU A 73 8.70 -17.17 20.46
CA GLU A 73 8.64 -18.42 21.24
C GLU A 73 9.69 -19.46 20.82
N CYS A 74 10.13 -19.47 19.55
CA CYS A 74 11.06 -20.49 19.04
C CYS A 74 12.54 -20.19 19.32
N GLY A 75 12.87 -19.07 19.97
CA GLY A 75 14.25 -18.68 20.27
C GLY A 75 15.11 -18.42 19.03
N VAL A 76 14.51 -18.24 17.84
CA VAL A 76 15.27 -17.99 16.60
C VAL A 76 16.12 -16.72 16.72
N LEU A 77 15.64 -15.74 17.49
CA LEU A 77 16.36 -14.50 17.81
C LEU A 77 17.54 -14.70 18.78
N ASP A 78 17.67 -15.84 19.45
CA ASP A 78 18.80 -16.13 20.32
C ASP A 78 20.03 -16.57 19.51
N SER A 79 19.80 -17.17 18.34
CA SER A 79 20.84 -17.59 17.41
C SER A 79 21.28 -16.44 16.49
N TRP A 80 22.58 -16.33 16.22
CA TRP A 80 23.10 -15.35 15.26
C TRP A 80 22.53 -15.57 13.84
N ALA A 81 22.38 -16.82 13.43
CA ALA A 81 21.82 -17.18 12.11
C ALA A 81 20.36 -16.74 11.99
N GLY A 82 19.56 -16.98 13.02
CA GLY A 82 18.17 -16.53 13.06
C GLY A 82 18.02 -15.00 13.06
N ARG A 83 18.92 -14.28 13.75
CA ARG A 83 18.98 -12.80 13.65
C ARG A 83 19.26 -12.34 12.23
N VAL A 84 20.18 -12.98 11.51
CA VAL A 84 20.49 -12.65 10.11
C VAL A 84 19.28 -12.91 9.21
N VAL A 85 18.58 -14.04 9.39
CA VAL A 85 17.36 -14.36 8.62
C VAL A 85 16.26 -13.32 8.88
N VAL A 86 16.01 -12.98 10.16
CA VAL A 86 15.02 -11.97 10.53
C VAL A 86 15.39 -10.59 9.98
N ALA A 87 16.66 -10.19 10.06
CA ALA A 87 17.13 -8.94 9.49
C ALA A 87 16.93 -8.92 7.96
N GLY A 88 17.24 -10.03 7.27
CA GLY A 88 16.99 -10.17 5.84
C GLY A 88 15.51 -10.04 5.48
N TRP A 89 14.62 -10.64 6.28
CA TRP A 89 13.18 -10.51 6.11
C TRP A 89 12.69 -9.07 6.32
N VAL A 90 13.12 -8.39 7.39
CA VAL A 90 12.76 -6.99 7.64
C VAL A 90 13.27 -6.08 6.52
N LEU A 91 14.49 -6.29 6.04
CA LEU A 91 15.05 -5.55 4.90
C LEU A 91 14.25 -5.81 3.60
N TYR A 92 13.79 -7.04 3.39
CA TYR A 92 12.92 -7.37 2.27
C TYR A 92 11.57 -6.66 2.36
N VAL A 93 10.93 -6.66 3.52
CA VAL A 93 9.68 -5.92 3.75
C VAL A 93 9.90 -4.43 3.54
N TYR A 94 10.98 -3.85 4.10
CA TYR A 94 11.33 -2.45 3.87
C TYR A 94 11.52 -2.13 2.37
N LYS A 95 12.20 -3.01 1.62
CA LYS A 95 12.35 -2.87 0.17
C LYS A 95 10.99 -2.87 -0.55
N LEU A 96 10.03 -3.69 -0.12
CA LEU A 96 8.67 -3.69 -0.69
C LEU A 96 7.95 -2.37 -0.43
N VAL A 97 8.03 -1.84 0.80
CA VAL A 97 7.46 -0.52 1.15
C VAL A 97 8.05 0.57 0.25
N VAL A 98 9.37 0.67 0.16
CA VAL A 98 10.05 1.67 -0.71
C VAL A 98 9.64 1.50 -2.18
N ALA A 99 9.49 0.27 -2.66
CA ALA A 99 9.04 0.01 -4.02
C ALA A 99 7.61 0.53 -4.27
N VAL A 100 6.71 0.43 -3.29
CA VAL A 100 5.34 0.99 -3.37
C VAL A 100 5.37 2.50 -3.51
N PHE A 101 6.17 3.21 -2.72
CA PHE A 101 6.33 4.67 -2.87
C PHE A 101 6.80 5.06 -4.27
N ARG A 102 7.78 4.33 -4.83
CA ARG A 102 8.24 4.55 -6.21
C ARG A 102 7.16 4.25 -7.25
N ARG A 103 6.35 3.21 -7.04
CA ARG A 103 5.21 2.89 -7.91
C ARG A 103 4.15 3.98 -7.87
N CYS A 104 3.82 4.51 -6.69
CA CYS A 104 2.88 5.62 -6.55
C CYS A 104 3.34 6.86 -7.35
N ALA A 105 4.64 7.18 -7.30
CA ALA A 105 5.19 8.29 -8.07
C ALA A 105 5.11 8.07 -9.58
N ALA A 106 5.41 6.85 -10.05
CA ALA A 106 5.28 6.51 -11.47
C ALA A 106 3.81 6.51 -11.94
N GLU A 107 2.89 6.08 -11.09
CA GLU A 107 1.44 6.07 -11.35
C GLU A 107 0.86 7.48 -11.36
N ASP A 108 1.28 8.36 -10.43
CA ASP A 108 0.97 9.79 -10.44
C ASP A 108 1.38 10.44 -11.77
N GLU A 109 2.59 10.13 -12.27
CA GLU A 109 3.10 10.71 -13.53
C GLU A 109 2.32 10.21 -14.75
N MET A 110 1.99 8.92 -14.77
CA MET A 110 1.12 8.33 -15.80
C MET A 110 -0.26 9.00 -15.78
N LEU A 111 -0.89 9.11 -14.61
CA LEU A 111 -2.21 9.75 -14.47
C LEU A 111 -2.17 11.23 -14.84
N ARG A 112 -1.09 11.95 -14.51
CA ARG A 112 -0.88 13.34 -14.90
C ARG A 112 -0.77 13.49 -16.43
N THR A 113 -0.05 12.58 -17.08
CA THR A 113 0.12 12.59 -18.55
C THR A 113 -1.20 12.33 -19.27
N GLU A 114 -2.00 11.39 -18.78
CA GLU A 114 -3.26 10.97 -19.42
C GLU A 114 -4.42 11.94 -19.15
N PHE A 115 -4.57 12.40 -17.90
CA PHE A 115 -5.72 13.21 -17.47
C PHE A 115 -5.43 14.71 -17.38
N GLY A 116 -4.18 15.14 -17.52
CA GLY A 116 -3.76 16.54 -17.58
C GLY A 116 -4.34 17.40 -16.47
N GLU A 117 -5.07 18.45 -16.84
CA GLU A 117 -5.69 19.38 -15.89
C GLU A 117 -6.66 18.73 -14.90
N LYS A 118 -7.38 17.67 -15.31
CA LYS A 118 -8.31 16.98 -14.41
C LYS A 118 -7.56 16.37 -13.22
N TRP A 119 -6.39 15.77 -13.49
CA TRP A 119 -5.54 15.23 -12.44
C TRP A 119 -4.97 16.34 -11.55
N VAL A 120 -4.52 17.46 -12.14
CA VAL A 120 -3.99 18.60 -11.35
C VAL A 120 -5.05 19.17 -10.40
N ARG A 121 -6.28 19.41 -10.89
CA ARG A 121 -7.36 19.94 -10.03
C ARG A 121 -7.75 18.96 -8.92
N TRP A 122 -7.73 17.66 -9.21
CA TRP A 122 -8.02 16.64 -8.21
C TRP A 122 -6.87 16.47 -7.19
N SER A 123 -5.62 16.42 -7.64
CA SER A 123 -4.46 16.24 -6.76
C SER A 123 -4.23 17.42 -5.82
N GLN A 124 -4.66 18.63 -6.21
CA GLN A 124 -4.71 19.80 -5.31
C GLN A 124 -5.74 19.64 -4.18
N LYS A 125 -6.86 18.95 -4.42
CA LYS A 125 -7.88 18.68 -3.40
C LYS A 125 -7.49 17.48 -2.53
N THR A 126 -6.89 16.47 -3.13
CA THR A 126 -6.46 15.23 -2.49
C THR A 126 -4.94 15.23 -2.33
N THR A 127 -4.44 16.02 -1.38
CA THR A 127 -2.99 16.26 -1.21
C THR A 127 -2.23 15.01 -0.73
N GLY A 128 -2.84 14.21 0.15
CA GLY A 128 -2.23 13.02 0.71
C GLY A 128 -1.95 11.94 -0.34
N ARG A 129 -0.68 11.52 -0.48
CA ARG A 129 -0.33 10.38 -1.37
C ARG A 129 -0.85 9.07 -0.80
N LEU A 130 -0.37 8.70 0.39
CA LEU A 130 -0.68 7.43 1.07
C LEU A 130 -1.28 7.65 2.45
N ILE A 131 -0.81 8.65 3.18
CA ILE A 131 -1.35 8.97 4.50
C ILE A 131 -2.16 10.27 4.36
N PRO A 132 -3.41 10.32 4.86
CA PRO A 132 -4.19 11.56 4.87
C PRO A 132 -3.39 12.66 5.58
N GLY A 133 -3.21 13.81 4.93
CA GLY A 133 -2.50 14.96 5.50
C GLY A 133 -0.97 14.91 5.46
N VAL A 134 -0.35 13.86 4.88
CA VAL A 134 1.11 13.82 4.65
C VAL A 134 1.41 14.07 3.17
N TYR A 135 2.24 15.09 2.90
CA TYR A 135 2.56 15.61 1.56
C TYR A 135 3.70 14.83 0.88
#